data_AF-A0A959KGP3-F1
#
_entry.id   AF-A0A959KGP3-F1
#
_cell.length_a   1.000
_cell.length_b   1.000
_cell.length_c   1.000
_cell.angle_alpha   90.00
_cell.angle_beta   90.00
_cell.angle_gamma   90.00
#
_symmetry.space_group_name_H-M   'P 1'
#
loop_
_entity.id
_entity.type
_entity.pdbx_description
1 polymer ?
#
loop_
_entity_poly.entity_id
_entity_poly.type
_entity_poly.pdbx_seq_one_letter_code
_entity_poly.pdbx_strand_id
1 'polypeptide(L)'
;EESYDDCHRFARAVLPYDWTHIPLIVLTDDSGFLAADFQNFLWAAFTRANPSHDLHGIDSFVEHKHWGCTGPLLLDARTKPHHAPPLVTDRKVAERVDRLFASGGPLHRWG
;
A
#
# COMPACT_ATOMS: atom_id res chain seq x y z
N GLU A 1 12.86 7.45 10.88
CA GLU A 1 12.24 8.59 11.57
C GLU A 1 11.75 9.65 10.58
N GLU A 2 12.55 10.09 9.61
CA GLU A 2 12.10 11.08 8.59
C GLU A 2 10.81 10.70 7.84
N SER A 3 10.61 9.42 7.51
CA SER A 3 9.39 8.95 6.81
C SER A 3 8.08 9.23 7.57
N TYR A 4 8.11 9.23 8.92
CA TYR A 4 6.91 9.47 9.73
C TYR A 4 6.57 10.96 9.83
N ASP A 5 7.61 11.82 9.81
CA ASP A 5 7.42 13.27 9.77
C ASP A 5 6.76 13.73 8.46
N ASP A 6 6.97 12.99 7.37
CA ASP A 6 6.32 13.27 6.08
C ASP A 6 4.80 13.14 6.17
N CYS A 7 4.28 12.11 6.86
CA CYS A 7 2.85 11.94 7.07
C CYS A 7 2.24 13.11 7.84
N HIS A 8 2.91 13.57 8.89
CA HIS A 8 2.47 14.75 9.65
C HIS A 8 2.55 16.04 8.82
N ARG A 9 3.59 16.18 7.98
CA ARG A 9 3.73 17.33 7.06
C ARG A 9 2.62 17.33 6.02
N PHE A 10 2.34 16.18 5.41
CA PHE A 10 1.25 16.01 4.47
C PHE A 10 -0.09 16.34 5.14
N ALA A 11 -0.39 15.73 6.28
CA ALA A 11 -1.64 15.97 7.02
C ALA A 11 -1.86 17.46 7.28
N ARG A 12 -0.82 18.21 7.69
CA ARG A 12 -0.88 19.67 7.86
C ARG A 12 -1.11 20.42 6.56
N ALA A 13 -0.39 20.07 5.51
CA ALA A 13 -0.46 20.76 4.22
C ALA A 13 -1.84 20.64 3.57
N VAL A 14 -2.57 19.57 3.88
CA VAL A 14 -3.86 19.27 3.28
C VAL A 14 -5.05 19.57 4.21
N LEU A 15 -4.81 20.15 5.39
CA LEU A 15 -5.86 20.64 6.31
C LEU A 15 -6.90 21.56 5.64
N PRO A 16 -6.55 22.48 4.71
CA PRO A 16 -7.54 23.41 4.17
C PRO A 16 -8.55 22.81 3.20
N TYR A 17 -8.34 21.56 2.74
CA TYR A 17 -9.24 20.93 1.78
C TYR A 17 -10.50 20.37 2.46
N ASP A 18 -11.57 20.28 1.68
CA ASP A 18 -12.79 19.58 2.09
C ASP A 18 -12.61 18.08 1.92
N TRP A 19 -12.84 17.34 3.00
CA TRP A 19 -12.72 15.89 3.06
C TRP A 19 -14.06 15.18 3.19
N THR A 20 -15.16 15.91 3.03
CA THR A 20 -16.50 15.34 3.09
C THR A 20 -16.60 14.16 2.11
N HIS A 21 -16.93 12.98 2.64
CA HIS A 21 -17.00 11.68 1.95
C HIS A 21 -15.68 10.93 1.68
N ILE A 22 -14.55 11.37 2.22
CA ILE A 22 -13.27 10.65 2.14
C ILE A 22 -12.90 10.12 3.53
N PRO A 23 -13.14 8.82 3.83
CA PRO A 23 -12.85 8.28 5.17
C PRO A 23 -11.38 7.86 5.34
N LEU A 24 -10.68 7.56 4.24
CA LEU A 24 -9.35 6.96 4.25
C LEU A 24 -8.51 7.50 3.08
N ILE A 25 -7.25 7.80 3.37
CA ILE A 25 -6.20 8.09 2.40
C ILE A 25 -5.07 7.10 2.62
N VAL A 26 -4.59 6.48 1.54
CA VAL A 26 -3.43 5.57 1.58
C VAL A 26 -2.24 6.24 0.91
N LEU A 27 -1.16 6.42 1.65
CA LEU A 27 0.15 6.78 1.10
C LEU A 27 0.81 5.52 0.57
N THR A 28 1.25 5.55 -0.68
CA THR A 28 1.85 4.39 -1.35
C THR A 28 2.94 4.82 -2.33
N ASP A 29 3.81 3.87 -2.68
CA ASP A 29 4.89 4.08 -3.64
C ASP A 29 4.37 4.22 -5.09
N ASP A 30 3.26 3.54 -5.41
CA ASP A 30 2.64 3.54 -6.74
C ASP A 30 1.11 3.48 -6.60
N SER A 31 0.47 4.63 -6.77
CA SER A 31 -0.99 4.75 -6.70
C SER A 31 -1.70 4.12 -7.89
N GLY A 32 -1.04 4.03 -9.05
CA GLY A 32 -1.57 3.39 -10.24
C GLY A 32 -1.72 1.88 -10.04
N PHE A 33 -0.67 1.23 -9.51
CA PHE A 33 -0.72 -0.19 -9.13
C PHE A 33 -1.80 -0.47 -8.09
N LEU A 34 -1.84 0.34 -7.03
CA LEU A 34 -2.77 0.16 -5.91
C LEU A 34 -4.23 0.36 -6.34
N ALA A 35 -4.51 1.29 -7.25
CA ALA A 35 -5.85 1.58 -7.75
C ALA A 35 -6.29 0.67 -8.91
N ALA A 36 -5.37 -0.09 -9.52
CA ALA A 36 -5.67 -0.92 -10.69
C ALA A 36 -6.74 -1.98 -10.41
N ASP A 37 -6.71 -2.58 -9.20
CA ASP A 37 -7.73 -3.52 -8.75
C ASP A 37 -7.81 -3.58 -7.21
N PHE A 38 -8.90 -4.19 -6.73
CA PHE A 38 -9.17 -4.29 -5.30
C PHE A 38 -8.18 -5.21 -4.55
N GLN A 39 -7.61 -6.21 -5.22
CA GLN A 39 -6.66 -7.14 -4.60
C GLN A 39 -5.32 -6.44 -4.34
N ASN A 40 -4.86 -5.59 -5.26
CA ASN A 40 -3.68 -4.76 -5.10
C ASN A 40 -3.87 -3.77 -3.96
N PHE A 41 -5.04 -3.14 -3.86
CA PHE A 41 -5.39 -2.31 -2.71
C PHE A 41 -5.24 -3.08 -1.40
N LEU A 42 -5.93 -4.22 -1.28
CA LEU A 42 -5.88 -5.01 -0.05
C LEU A 42 -4.46 -5.47 0.30
N TRP A 43 -3.75 -6.02 -0.69
CA TRP A 43 -2.41 -6.54 -0.46
C TRP A 43 -1.44 -5.41 -0.11
N ALA A 44 -1.32 -4.37 -0.93
CA ALA A 44 -0.35 -3.32 -0.72
C ALA A 44 -0.64 -2.52 0.56
N ALA A 45 -1.90 -2.14 0.80
CA ALA A 45 -2.26 -1.32 1.95
C ALA A 45 -2.04 -2.05 3.29
N PHE A 46 -2.48 -3.31 3.39
CA PHE A 46 -2.53 -4.01 4.68
C PHE A 46 -1.35 -4.93 4.96
N THR A 47 -0.49 -5.23 3.97
CA THR A 47 0.76 -5.99 4.22
C THR A 47 1.98 -5.11 4.46
N ARG A 48 1.89 -3.80 4.16
CA ARG A 48 3.00 -2.84 4.31
C ARG A 48 2.79 -1.83 5.42
N ALA A 49 1.61 -1.80 6.03
CA ALA A 49 1.30 -0.90 7.13
C ALA A 49 1.35 -1.61 8.48
N ASN A 50 2.10 -1.05 9.41
CA ASN A 50 2.11 -1.41 10.82
C ASN A 50 1.08 -0.54 11.57
N PRO A 51 0.03 -1.12 12.17
CA PRO A 51 -1.03 -0.37 12.85
C PRO A 51 -0.54 0.63 13.91
N SER A 52 0.61 0.38 14.53
CA SER A 52 1.14 1.24 15.61
C SER A 52 1.95 2.43 15.11
N HIS A 53 2.53 2.37 13.90
CA HIS A 53 3.46 3.40 13.40
C HIS A 53 3.01 4.06 12.10
N ASP A 54 2.17 3.39 11.32
CA ASP A 54 1.76 3.84 9.99
C ASP A 54 0.32 4.38 9.95
N LEU A 55 -0.32 4.53 11.11
CA LEU A 55 -1.63 5.19 11.23
C LEU A 55 -1.45 6.63 11.68
N HIS A 56 -1.93 7.56 10.85
CA HIS A 56 -2.01 8.98 11.14
C HIS A 56 -3.42 9.49 10.81
N GLY A 57 -3.71 10.75 11.09
CA GLY A 57 -5.01 11.34 10.79
C GLY A 57 -4.88 12.80 10.40
N ILE A 58 -5.71 13.23 9.46
CA ILE A 58 -5.86 14.66 9.16
C ILE A 58 -6.65 15.30 10.31
N ASP A 59 -6.09 16.35 10.91
CA ASP A 59 -6.62 16.97 12.14
C ASP A 59 -6.81 15.94 13.26
N SER A 60 -5.74 15.18 13.55
CA SER A 60 -5.72 14.17 14.61
C SER A 60 -5.70 14.79 16.00
N PHE A 61 -6.39 14.16 16.95
CA PHE A 61 -6.49 14.58 18.35
C PHE A 61 -6.43 13.39 19.30
N VAL A 62 -6.23 13.69 20.59
CA VAL A 62 -6.38 12.70 21.67
C VAL A 62 -7.34 13.27 22.71
N GLU A 63 -8.44 12.57 22.94
CA GLU A 63 -9.46 12.92 23.92
C GLU A 63 -9.70 11.73 24.84
N HIS A 64 -9.62 11.92 26.16
CA HIS A 64 -9.80 10.84 27.15
C HIS A 64 -8.95 9.58 26.89
N LYS A 65 -7.69 9.75 26.45
CA LYS A 65 -6.75 8.68 26.04
C LYS A 65 -7.19 7.90 24.78
N HIS A 66 -8.22 8.35 24.09
CA HIS A 66 -8.62 7.84 22.79
C HIS A 66 -8.01 8.73 21.71
N TRP A 67 -7.28 8.12 20.77
CA TRP A 67 -6.77 8.81 19.59
C TRP A 67 -7.82 8.79 18.49
N GLY A 68 -7.96 9.90 17.76
CA GLY A 68 -8.87 10.01 16.62
C GLY A 68 -8.45 11.13 15.67
N CYS A 69 -9.25 11.34 14.63
CA CYS A 69 -9.08 12.44 13.67
C CYS A 69 -10.45 12.89 13.15
N THR A 70 -10.58 14.20 12.88
CA THR A 70 -11.82 14.76 12.33
C THR A 70 -11.87 14.66 10.81
N GLY A 71 -10.69 14.63 10.17
CA GLY A 71 -10.52 14.33 8.76
C GLY A 71 -10.25 12.84 8.49
N PRO A 72 -9.86 12.50 7.25
CA PRO A 72 -9.57 11.13 6.84
C PRO A 72 -8.48 10.47 7.70
N LEU A 73 -8.62 9.17 7.91
CA LEU A 73 -7.53 8.32 8.39
C LEU A 73 -6.45 8.27 7.30
N LEU A 74 -5.18 8.39 7.70
CA LEU A 74 -4.03 8.33 6.82
C LEU A 74 -3.24 7.05 7.09
N LEU A 75 -3.16 6.17 6.10
CA LEU A 75 -2.44 4.90 6.19
C LEU A 75 -1.15 4.98 5.37
N ASP A 76 0.01 4.88 6.02
CA ASP A 76 1.31 4.81 5.33
C ASP A 76 1.62 3.38 4.89
N ALA A 77 1.29 3.04 3.65
CA ALA A 77 1.56 1.75 3.03
C ALA A 77 2.81 1.77 2.13
N ARG A 78 3.67 2.80 2.22
CA ARG A 78 4.95 2.84 1.50
C ARG A 78 5.87 1.73 1.96
N THR A 79 6.80 1.33 1.11
CA THR A 79 7.80 0.31 1.43
C THR A 79 8.84 0.86 2.41
N LYS A 80 9.14 0.11 3.49
CA LYS A 80 10.15 0.50 4.48
C LYS A 80 11.45 -0.28 4.29
N PRO A 81 12.62 0.26 4.70
CA PRO A 81 13.91 -0.40 4.53
C PRO A 81 14.03 -1.79 5.17
N HIS A 82 13.23 -2.07 6.20
CA HIS A 82 13.22 -3.36 6.89
C HIS A 82 12.22 -4.37 6.30
N HIS A 83 11.42 -3.98 5.30
CA HIS A 83 10.58 -4.93 4.59
C HIS A 83 11.44 -5.86 3.74
N ALA A 84 10.97 -7.10 3.58
CA ALA A 84 11.57 -8.01 2.63
C ALA A 84 11.50 -7.39 1.21
N PRO A 85 12.54 -7.58 0.38
CA PRO A 85 12.47 -7.21 -1.02
C PRO A 85 11.26 -7.88 -1.69
N PRO A 86 10.67 -7.23 -2.72
CA PRO A 86 9.59 -7.84 -3.46
C PRO A 86 10.04 -9.16 -4.10
N LEU A 87 9.14 -10.15 -4.11
CA LEU A 87 9.36 -11.38 -4.86
C LEU A 87 9.17 -11.07 -6.36
N VAL A 88 10.29 -10.94 -7.08
CA VAL A 88 10.29 -10.67 -8.52
C VAL A 88 10.55 -11.96 -9.28
N THR A 89 9.68 -12.29 -10.22
CA THR A 89 9.84 -13.46 -11.07
C THR A 89 11.03 -13.28 -12.02
N ASP A 90 11.92 -14.28 -12.07
CA ASP A 90 12.99 -14.31 -13.07
C ASP A 90 12.39 -14.56 -14.46
N ARG A 91 12.60 -13.60 -15.37
CA ARG A 91 12.04 -13.66 -16.73
C ARG A 91 12.48 -14.90 -17.51
N LYS A 92 13.75 -15.31 -17.40
CA LYS A 92 14.24 -16.50 -18.12
C LYS A 92 13.61 -17.77 -17.57
N VAL A 93 13.39 -17.84 -16.25
CA VAL A 93 12.70 -18.96 -15.62
C VAL A 93 11.23 -18.98 -16.04
N ALA A 94 10.53 -17.84 -16.03
CA ALA A 94 9.15 -17.73 -16.52
C ALA A 94 9.03 -18.21 -17.97
N GLU A 95 9.85 -17.66 -18.88
CA GLU A 95 9.85 -18.05 -20.30
C GLU A 95 10.15 -19.56 -20.48
N ARG A 96 10.99 -20.16 -19.62
CA ARG A 96 11.25 -21.62 -19.63
C ARG A 96 10.02 -22.40 -19.22
N VAL A 97 9.32 -21.96 -18.18
CA VAL A 97 8.08 -22.59 -17.70
C VAL A 97 6.99 -22.47 -18.76
N ASP A 98 6.80 -21.29 -19.35
CA ASP A 98 5.81 -21.05 -20.41
C ASP A 98 5.99 -22.02 -21.59
N ARG A 99 7.24 -22.31 -21.99
CA ARG A 99 7.53 -23.31 -23.04
C ARG A 99 7.13 -24.74 -22.68
N LEU A 100 7.06 -25.09 -21.40
CA LEU A 100 6.60 -26.42 -20.99
C LEU A 100 5.08 -26.58 -21.19
N PHE A 101 4.33 -25.50 -21.03
CA PHE A 101 2.87 -25.44 -21.19
C PHE A 101 2.42 -25.12 -22.62
N ALA A 102 3.31 -24.60 -23.47
CA ALA A 102 3.05 -24.37 -24.88
C ALA A 102 2.62 -25.65 -25.63
N SER A 103 1.92 -25.47 -26.76
CA SER A 103 1.46 -26.59 -27.61
C SER A 103 2.61 -27.54 -27.99
N GLY A 104 2.43 -28.83 -27.73
CA GLY A 104 3.45 -29.87 -27.92
C GLY A 104 4.48 -29.99 -26.80
N GLY A 105 4.43 -29.12 -25.79
CA GLY A 105 5.26 -29.19 -24.59
C GLY A 105 4.83 -30.31 -23.62
N PRO A 106 5.73 -30.75 -22.72
CA PRO A 106 5.47 -31.87 -21.81
C PRO A 106 4.32 -31.62 -20.82
N LEU A 107 3.98 -30.36 -20.55
CA LEU A 107 2.89 -29.96 -19.66
C LEU A 107 1.70 -29.36 -20.42
N HIS A 108 1.67 -29.44 -21.76
CA HIS A 108 0.63 -28.82 -22.59
C HIS A 108 -0.81 -29.12 -22.15
N ARG A 109 -1.08 -30.32 -21.62
CA ARG A 109 -2.43 -30.71 -21.15
C ARG A 109 -2.91 -29.98 -19.89
N TRP A 110 -2.05 -29.19 -19.25
CA TRP A 110 -2.30 -28.51 -17.97
C TRP A 110 -2.15 -26.98 -18.06
N GLY A 111 -1.89 -26.45 -19.26
CA GLY A 111 -1.71 -25.02 -19.51
C GLY A 111 -2.99 -24.32 -19.95
#